data_AF-A0A7M3C0R7-F1
#
_entry.id   AF-A0A7M3C0R7-F1
#
_cell.length_a   1.000
_cell.length_b   1.000
_cell.length_c   1.000
_cell.angle_alpha   90.00
_cell.angle_beta   90.00
_cell.angle_gamma   90.00
#
_symmetry.space_group_name_H-M   'P 1'
#
loop_
_entity.id
_entity.type
_entity.pdbx_description
1 polymer ?
#
loop_
_entity_poly.entity_id
_entity_poly.type
_entity_poly.pdbx_seq_one_letter_code
_entity_poly.pdbx_strand_id
1 'polypeptide(L)'
;MADQTPADQYFKIEVTQRVFVNEADEVVFYSRRAVKKEKPRVVREKDLREALLILVDILVAVIVPRRYWAHLCHFQAGTRLGKHARKNLARFVESVSAVIGGAAKLQARALFRAGRDARHRRIMLLAGELTRLRWQPRIRLSGVDGLQAALRRGTATPPD
;
A
#
# COMPACT_ATOMS: atom_id res chain seq x y z
N MET A 1 19.34 15.97 -30.25
CA MET A 1 19.82 15.83 -28.85
C MET A 1 18.61 15.51 -27.99
N ALA A 2 18.43 14.23 -27.62
CA ALA A 2 17.27 13.79 -26.86
C ALA A 2 17.51 14.04 -25.37
N ASP A 3 16.56 14.74 -24.76
CA ASP A 3 16.53 15.15 -23.36
C ASP A 3 16.49 13.91 -22.45
N GLN A 4 17.64 13.52 -21.89
CA GLN A 4 17.73 12.36 -20.99
C GLN A 4 17.05 12.72 -19.67
N THR A 5 15.88 12.13 -19.45
CA THR A 5 15.13 12.36 -18.21
C THR A 5 15.84 11.59 -17.09
N PRO A 6 15.99 12.13 -15.86
CA PRO A 6 16.72 11.46 -14.76
C PRO A 6 16.22 10.04 -14.43
N ALA A 7 15.02 9.66 -14.90
CA ALA A 7 14.47 8.31 -14.78
C ALA A 7 15.23 7.26 -15.61
N ASP A 8 15.82 7.63 -16.76
CA ASP A 8 16.52 6.72 -17.68
C ASP A 8 17.80 6.14 -17.07
N GLN A 9 18.35 6.81 -16.05
CA GLN A 9 19.51 6.33 -15.30
C GLN A 9 19.20 5.11 -14.41
N TYR A 10 17.93 4.91 -14.09
CA TYR A 10 17.48 3.85 -13.18
C TYR A 10 16.64 2.80 -13.87
N PHE A 11 15.91 3.16 -14.92
CA PHE A 11 14.95 2.28 -15.58
C PHE A 11 15.07 2.38 -17.09
N LYS A 12 15.06 1.22 -17.74
CA LYS A 12 14.92 1.09 -19.19
C LYS A 12 13.47 0.76 -19.47
N ILE A 13 12.83 1.60 -20.27
CA ILE A 13 11.46 1.38 -20.72
C ILE A 13 11.54 0.59 -22.04
N GLU A 14 11.03 -0.63 -22.04
CA GLU A 14 10.98 -1.49 -23.22
C GLU A 14 9.52 -1.70 -23.61
N VAL A 15 9.19 -1.47 -24.89
CA VAL A 15 7.85 -1.78 -25.41
C VAL A 15 7.71 -3.29 -25.44
N THR A 16 6.80 -3.81 -24.64
CA THR A 16 6.62 -5.25 -24.46
C THR A 16 5.58 -5.79 -25.43
N GLN A 17 4.55 -5.01 -25.71
CA GLN A 17 3.48 -5.43 -26.60
C GLN A 17 2.81 -4.22 -27.22
N ARG A 18 2.40 -4.36 -28.47
CA ARG A 18 1.55 -3.41 -29.18
C ARG A 18 0.30 -4.15 -29.55
N VAL A 19 -0.83 -3.71 -29.02
CA VAL A 19 -2.13 -4.32 -29.29
C VAL A 19 -2.97 -3.29 -30.02
N PHE A 20 -3.39 -3.63 -31.23
CA PHE A 20 -4.35 -2.83 -31.98
C PHE A 20 -5.74 -3.16 -31.45
N VAL A 21 -6.40 -2.16 -30.88
CA VAL A 21 -7.76 -2.31 -30.33
C VAL A 21 -8.81 -2.06 -31.41
N ASN A 22 -8.48 -1.27 -32.43
CA ASN A 22 -9.19 -1.07 -33.70
C ASN A 22 -8.19 -0.68 -34.81
N GLU A 23 -8.61 -0.58 -36.07
CA GLU A 23 -7.73 -0.15 -37.20
C GLU A 23 -7.06 1.22 -37.00
N ALA A 24 -7.56 2.05 -36.07
CA ALA A 24 -7.03 3.39 -35.79
C ALA A 24 -6.32 3.55 -34.42
N ASP A 25 -6.55 2.64 -33.46
CA ASP A 25 -6.09 2.81 -32.07
C ASP A 25 -5.07 1.72 -31.66
N GLU A 26 -3.81 2.12 -31.57
CA GLU A 26 -2.69 1.29 -31.08
C GLU A 26 -2.47 1.52 -29.58
N VAL A 27 -2.63 0.48 -28.76
CA VAL A 27 -2.27 0.52 -27.34
C VAL A 27 -0.89 -0.10 -27.17
N VAL A 28 0.06 0.72 -26.75
CA VAL A 28 1.45 0.32 -26.51
C VAL A 28 1.65 0.02 -25.03
N PHE A 29 1.97 -1.24 -24.73
CA PHE A 29 2.32 -1.70 -23.40
C PHE A 29 3.82 -1.52 -23.16
N TYR A 30 4.16 -0.75 -22.13
CA TYR A 30 5.52 -0.52 -21.71
C TYR A 30 5.85 -1.35 -20.47
N SER A 31 6.99 -2.03 -20.49
CA SER A 31 7.58 -2.64 -19.30
C SER A 31 8.77 -1.83 -18.82
N ARG A 32 8.86 -1.69 -17.50
CA ARG A 32 9.92 -0.97 -16.82
C ARG A 32 10.93 -1.97 -16.27
N ARG A 33 12.10 -2.06 -16.88
CA ARG A 33 13.21 -2.89 -16.37
C ARG A 33 14.22 -2.01 -15.63
N ALA A 34 14.62 -2.42 -14.43
CA ALA A 34 15.66 -1.71 -13.69
C ALA A 34 17.02 -1.91 -14.39
N VAL A 35 17.73 -0.82 -14.68
CA VAL A 35 19.04 -0.85 -15.36
C VAL A 35 20.12 -1.42 -14.43
N LYS A 36 19.98 -1.20 -13.12
CA LYS A 36 20.91 -1.72 -12.10
C LYS A 36 20.27 -2.89 -11.38
N LYS A 37 21.02 -3.99 -11.22
CA LYS A 37 20.68 -5.04 -10.25
C LYS A 37 20.50 -4.38 -8.89
N GLU A 38 19.33 -4.57 -8.28
CA GLU A 38 19.03 -4.04 -6.95
C GLU A 38 20.14 -4.48 -6.00
N LYS A 39 20.84 -3.52 -5.39
CA LYS A 39 21.79 -3.84 -4.33
C LYS A 39 21.00 -4.53 -3.21
N PRO A 40 21.44 -5.70 -2.72
CA PRO A 40 20.74 -6.36 -1.63
C PRO A 40 20.64 -5.37 -0.46
N ARG A 41 19.40 -5.09 -0.05
CA ARG A 41 19.14 -4.15 1.04
C ARG A 41 19.76 -4.74 2.30
N VAL A 42 20.79 -4.06 2.82
CA VAL A 42 21.43 -4.45 4.09
C VAL A 42 20.42 -4.28 5.21
N VAL A 43 20.14 -5.36 5.94
CA VAL A 43 19.29 -5.35 7.13
C VAL A 43 19.98 -4.47 8.17
N ARG A 44 19.35 -3.36 8.53
CA ARG A 44 19.86 -2.47 9.58
C ARG A 44 19.21 -2.82 10.91
N GLU A 45 19.84 -2.41 12.01
CA GLU A 45 19.27 -2.54 13.37
C GLU A 45 17.84 -1.95 13.46
N LYS A 46 17.58 -0.88 12.71
CA LYS A 46 16.24 -0.30 12.58
C LYS A 46 15.22 -1.29 12.01
N ASP A 47 15.60 -2.11 11.03
CA ASP A 47 14.73 -3.10 10.42
C ASP A 47 14.44 -4.25 11.40
N LEU A 48 15.44 -4.68 12.20
CA LEU A 48 15.24 -5.64 13.30
C LEU A 48 14.30 -5.11 14.37
N ARG A 49 14.45 -3.84 14.76
CA ARG A 49 13.54 -3.18 15.69
C ARG A 49 12.13 -3.10 15.12
N GLU A 50 11.96 -2.79 13.83
CA GLU A 50 10.65 -2.77 13.19
C GLU A 50 10.04 -4.18 13.14
N ALA A 51 10.82 -5.22 12.83
CA ALA A 51 10.39 -6.61 12.84
C ALA A 51 9.94 -7.08 14.23
N LEU A 52 10.71 -6.77 15.28
CA LEU A 52 10.35 -7.10 16.66
C LEU A 52 9.03 -6.45 17.07
N LEU A 53 8.81 -5.21 16.67
CA LEU A 53 7.55 -4.50 16.96
C LEU A 53 6.36 -5.14 16.23
N ILE A 54 6.56 -5.66 15.01
CA ILE A 54 5.53 -6.43 14.30
C ILE A 54 5.25 -7.75 15.02
N LEU A 55 6.26 -8.45 15.51
CA LEU A 55 6.08 -9.69 16.29
C LEU A 55 5.28 -9.45 17.57
N VAL A 56 5.55 -8.36 18.29
CA VAL A 56 4.75 -7.96 19.46
C VAL A 56 3.29 -7.72 19.06
N ASP A 57 3.04 -7.05 17.94
CA ASP A 57 1.67 -6.80 17.47
C ASP A 57 0.95 -8.11 17.10
N ILE A 58 1.65 -9.08 16.53
CA ILE A 58 1.11 -10.42 16.24
C ILE A 58 0.79 -11.16 17.54
N LEU A 59 1.70 -11.14 18.51
CA LEU A 59 1.49 -11.80 19.81
C LEU A 59 0.29 -11.21 20.55
N VAL A 60 0.15 -9.89 20.55
CA VAL A 60 -1.02 -9.18 21.09
C VAL A 60 -2.29 -9.59 20.36
N ALA A 61 -2.26 -9.72 19.03
CA ALA A 61 -3.42 -10.16 18.25
C ALA A 61 -3.86 -11.60 18.58
N VAL A 62 -2.92 -12.49 18.92
CA VAL A 62 -3.22 -13.87 19.33
C VAL A 62 -3.86 -13.91 20.73
N ILE A 63 -3.30 -13.16 21.68
CA ILE A 63 -3.66 -13.26 23.09
C ILE A 63 -4.90 -12.42 23.44
N VAL A 64 -5.02 -11.22 22.86
CA VAL A 64 -6.01 -10.24 23.31
C VAL A 64 -7.33 -10.38 22.55
N PRO A 65 -8.50 -10.39 23.23
CA PRO A 65 -9.80 -10.35 22.57
C PRO A 65 -10.00 -9.09 21.72
N ARG A 66 -10.59 -9.26 20.53
CA ARG A 66 -10.78 -8.22 19.50
C ARG A 66 -11.45 -6.92 19.99
N ARG A 67 -12.27 -7.00 21.04
CA ARG A 67 -12.94 -5.84 21.67
C ARG A 67 -11.94 -4.82 22.27
N TYR A 68 -10.76 -5.26 22.67
CA TYR A 68 -9.74 -4.38 23.27
C TYR A 68 -8.70 -3.85 22.27
N TRP A 69 -8.72 -4.34 21.02
CA TRP A 69 -7.72 -3.97 20.02
C TRP A 69 -7.74 -2.47 19.70
N ALA A 70 -8.92 -1.84 19.66
CA ALA A 70 -9.05 -0.41 19.38
C ALA A 70 -8.29 0.45 20.41
N HIS A 71 -8.42 0.12 21.70
CA HIS A 71 -7.72 0.84 22.77
C HIS A 71 -6.21 0.61 22.73
N LEU A 72 -5.77 -0.63 22.49
CA LEU A 72 -4.34 -0.96 22.36
C LEU A 72 -3.72 -0.29 21.14
N CYS A 73 -4.43 -0.29 20.02
CA CYS A 73 -4.01 0.40 18.80
C CYS A 73 -3.83 1.89 19.05
N HIS A 74 -4.78 2.51 19.75
CA HIS A 74 -4.73 3.93 20.05
C HIS A 74 -3.56 4.29 20.98
N PHE A 75 -3.30 3.47 22.00
CA PHE A 75 -2.18 3.66 22.93
C PHE A 75 -0.81 3.47 22.24
N GLN A 76 -0.67 2.41 21.44
CA GLN A 76 0.54 2.15 20.66
C GLN A 76 0.80 3.23 19.61
N ALA A 77 -0.25 3.69 18.92
CA ALA A 77 -0.14 4.78 17.97
C ALA A 77 0.25 6.07 18.69
N GLY A 78 -0.35 6.38 19.83
CA GLY A 78 -0.05 7.55 20.66
C GLY A 78 1.43 7.65 21.06
N THR A 79 1.99 6.57 21.59
CA THR A 79 3.41 6.52 22.01
C THR A 79 4.38 6.66 20.84
N ARG A 80 4.02 6.15 19.66
CA ARG A 80 4.86 6.24 18.45
C ARG A 80 4.61 7.52 17.62
N LEU A 81 3.49 8.20 17.85
CA LEU A 81 3.05 9.38 17.09
C LEU A 81 4.02 10.55 17.27
N GLY A 82 4.54 10.78 18.47
CA GLY A 82 5.46 11.91 18.71
C GLY A 82 6.77 11.82 17.91
N LYS A 83 7.31 10.62 17.73
CA LYS A 83 8.56 10.41 16.96
C LYS A 83 8.32 10.46 15.45
N HIS A 84 7.23 9.84 14.99
CA HIS A 84 6.90 9.82 13.56
C HIS A 84 6.34 11.13 13.05
N ALA A 85 5.56 11.85 13.87
CA ALA A 85 5.08 13.17 13.52
C ALA A 85 6.26 14.14 13.32
N ARG A 86 7.26 14.12 14.21
CA ARG A 86 8.46 14.97 14.05
C ARG A 86 9.22 14.72 12.75
N LYS A 87 9.24 13.49 12.22
CA LYS A 87 10.03 13.14 11.03
C LYS A 87 9.25 13.16 9.71
N ASN A 88 7.98 12.74 9.75
CA ASN A 88 7.23 12.42 8.53
C ASN A 88 5.98 13.30 8.36
N LEU A 89 5.60 14.10 9.35
CA LEU A 89 4.38 14.92 9.26
C LEU A 89 4.50 15.99 8.18
N ALA A 90 5.65 16.67 8.07
CA ALA A 90 5.83 17.73 7.07
C ALA A 90 5.63 17.22 5.64
N ARG A 91 6.32 16.13 5.27
CA ARG A 91 6.15 15.47 3.96
C ARG A 91 4.73 14.98 3.75
N PHE A 92 4.08 14.41 4.78
CA PHE A 92 2.69 13.96 4.66
C PHE A 92 1.71 15.12 4.44
N VAL A 93 1.89 16.22 5.18
CA VAL A 93 1.08 17.44 5.04
C VAL A 93 1.20 17.99 3.63
N GLU A 94 2.41 18.03 3.07
CA GLU A 94 2.66 18.46 1.70
C GLU A 94 1.93 17.57 0.69
N SER A 95 2.10 16.25 0.77
CA SER A 95 1.43 15.31 -0.14
C SER A 95 -0.10 15.38 -0.03
N VAL A 96 -0.65 15.47 1.19
CA VAL A 96 -2.11 15.57 1.38
C VAL A 96 -2.65 16.91 0.90
N SER A 97 -1.92 18.01 1.12
CA SER A 97 -2.32 19.33 0.65
C SER A 97 -2.30 19.42 -0.87
N ALA A 98 -1.42 18.67 -1.54
CA ALA A 98 -1.39 18.59 -3.00
C ALA A 98 -2.61 17.85 -3.58
N VAL A 99 -3.17 16.87 -2.85
CA VAL A 99 -4.32 16.07 -3.31
C VAL A 99 -5.67 16.68 -2.90
N ILE A 100 -5.76 17.20 -1.68
CA ILE A 100 -7.02 17.65 -1.06
C ILE A 100 -7.10 19.19 -0.97
N GLY A 101 -6.03 19.90 -1.30
CA GLY A 101 -5.95 21.36 -1.23
C GLY A 101 -5.55 21.92 0.15
N GLY A 102 -5.34 23.23 0.23
CA GLY A 102 -4.74 23.91 1.39
C GLY A 102 -5.52 23.81 2.71
N ALA A 103 -6.84 23.64 2.66
CA ALA A 103 -7.69 23.41 3.84
C ALA A 103 -7.32 22.12 4.58
N ALA A 104 -6.66 21.18 3.88
CA ALA A 104 -6.19 19.95 4.46
C ALA A 104 -5.02 20.14 5.42
N LYS A 105 -4.32 21.28 5.46
CA LYS A 105 -3.22 21.51 6.43
C LYS A 105 -3.72 21.45 7.88
N LEU A 106 -4.91 22.01 8.17
CA LEU A 106 -5.51 21.94 9.51
C LEU A 106 -5.92 20.51 9.88
N GLN A 107 -6.42 19.72 8.90
CA GLN A 107 -6.87 18.35 9.13
C GLN A 107 -5.76 17.30 8.98
N ALA A 108 -4.62 17.65 8.38
CA ALA A 108 -3.56 16.72 8.02
C ALA A 108 -2.98 16.01 9.24
N ARG A 109 -2.93 16.66 10.41
CA ARG A 109 -2.47 16.02 11.63
C ARG A 109 -3.46 14.97 12.15
N ALA A 110 -4.76 15.22 12.02
CA ALA A 110 -5.81 14.26 12.36
C ALA A 110 -5.82 13.10 11.34
N LEU A 111 -5.72 13.39 10.04
CA LEU A 111 -5.60 12.40 8.98
C LEU A 111 -4.34 11.53 9.12
N PHE A 112 -3.21 12.13 9.51
CA PHE A 112 -1.97 11.40 9.77
C PHE A 112 -2.14 10.42 10.93
N ARG A 113 -2.78 10.85 12.03
CA ARG A 113 -3.11 9.97 13.17
C ARG A 113 -4.04 8.83 12.74
N ALA A 114 -5.16 9.16 12.10
CA ALA A 114 -6.14 8.20 11.61
C ALA A 114 -5.53 7.17 10.64
N GLY A 115 -4.64 7.61 9.74
CA GLY A 115 -3.93 6.72 8.82
C GLY A 115 -2.97 5.76 9.53
N ARG A 116 -2.30 6.20 10.59
CA ARG A 116 -1.44 5.31 11.40
C ARG A 116 -2.26 4.31 12.20
N ASP A 117 -3.35 4.75 12.80
CA ASP A 117 -4.30 3.90 13.52
C ASP A 117 -4.88 2.83 12.57
N ALA A 118 -5.28 3.23 11.38
CA ALA A 118 -5.78 2.34 10.33
C ALA A 118 -4.72 1.31 9.89
N ARG A 119 -3.44 1.72 9.74
CA ARG A 119 -2.34 0.80 9.40
C ARG A 119 -2.16 -0.27 10.48
N HIS A 120 -2.11 0.14 11.75
CA HIS A 120 -1.90 -0.80 12.85
C HIS A 120 -3.11 -1.73 13.03
N ARG A 121 -4.34 -1.20 12.86
CA ARG A 121 -5.56 -2.02 12.80
C ARG A 121 -5.53 -3.04 11.66
N ARG A 122 -5.03 -2.68 10.47
CA ARG A 122 -4.85 -3.61 9.35
C ARG A 122 -3.86 -4.73 9.67
N ILE A 123 -2.73 -4.40 10.31
CA ILE A 123 -1.74 -5.41 10.73
C ILE A 123 -2.37 -6.38 11.74
N MET A 124 -3.09 -5.86 12.75
CA MET A 124 -3.79 -6.72 13.71
C MET A 124 -4.89 -7.57 13.08
N LEU A 125 -5.65 -7.02 12.12
CA LEU A 125 -6.62 -7.80 11.34
C LEU A 125 -5.92 -8.93 10.59
N LEU A 126 -4.86 -8.65 9.82
CA LEU A 126 -4.10 -9.66 9.10
C LEU A 126 -3.49 -10.71 10.04
N ALA A 127 -2.96 -10.30 11.19
CA ALA A 127 -2.44 -11.22 12.20
C ALA A 127 -3.55 -12.11 12.78
N GLY A 128 -4.75 -11.56 13.02
CA GLY A 128 -5.92 -12.32 13.45
C GLY A 128 -6.40 -13.33 12.40
N GLU A 129 -6.33 -12.97 11.12
CA GLU A 129 -6.67 -13.86 10.00
C GLU A 129 -5.64 -14.99 9.86
N LEU A 130 -4.35 -14.67 9.94
CA LEU A 130 -3.25 -15.64 9.85
C LEU A 130 -3.23 -16.65 10.99
N THR A 131 -3.69 -16.24 12.18
CA THR A 131 -3.64 -17.08 13.39
C THR A 131 -4.79 -18.07 13.51
N ARG A 132 -5.70 -18.13 12.51
CA ARG A 132 -6.80 -19.11 12.32
C ARG A 132 -7.78 -19.32 13.49
N LEU A 133 -7.54 -18.74 14.66
CA LEU A 133 -8.31 -19.03 15.87
C LEU A 133 -9.76 -18.55 15.81
N ARG A 134 -10.12 -17.59 14.94
CA ARG A 134 -11.47 -16.98 14.90
C ARG A 134 -11.88 -16.46 13.51
N TRP A 135 -11.80 -17.31 12.48
CA TRP A 135 -12.07 -16.90 11.09
C TRP A 135 -13.57 -16.78 10.79
N GLN A 136 -14.10 -15.54 10.72
CA GLN A 136 -15.36 -15.19 10.04
C GLN A 136 -15.30 -13.75 9.50
N PRO A 137 -14.56 -13.47 8.41
CA PRO A 137 -14.56 -12.15 7.80
C PRO A 137 -15.85 -11.94 6.99
N ARG A 138 -16.75 -11.08 7.47
CA ARG A 138 -17.84 -10.53 6.64
C ARG A 138 -17.27 -9.43 5.74
N ILE A 139 -16.67 -9.81 4.62
CA ILE A 139 -16.20 -8.87 3.60
C ILE A 139 -17.33 -8.68 2.58
N ARG A 140 -17.75 -7.43 2.38
CA ARG A 140 -18.65 -7.06 1.29
C ARG A 140 -17.82 -6.41 0.19
N LEU A 141 -17.76 -7.06 -0.96
CA LEU A 141 -17.10 -6.52 -2.15
C LEU A 141 -18.13 -5.72 -2.95
N SER A 142 -17.80 -4.47 -3.29
CA SER A 142 -18.59 -3.63 -4.19
C SER A 142 -17.94 -3.61 -5.58
N GLY A 143 -18.76 -3.61 -6.65
CA GLY A 143 -18.25 -3.63 -8.03
C GLY A 143 -17.89 -5.02 -8.57
N VAL A 144 -18.40 -6.08 -7.94
CA VAL A 144 -18.18 -7.49 -8.35
C VAL A 144 -18.69 -7.73 -9.78
N ASP A 145 -19.79 -7.08 -10.16
CA ASP A 145 -20.39 -7.21 -11.49
C ASP A 145 -19.43 -6.72 -12.59
N GLY A 146 -18.70 -5.64 -12.34
CA GLY A 146 -17.68 -5.11 -13.26
C GLY A 146 -16.49 -6.06 -13.42
N LEU A 147 -16.06 -6.69 -12.32
CA LEU A 147 -15.00 -7.70 -12.34
C LEU A 147 -15.44 -8.95 -13.11
N GLN A 148 -16.66 -9.43 -12.89
CA GLN A 148 -17.23 -10.56 -13.63
C GLN A 148 -17.35 -10.28 -15.13
N ALA A 149 -17.80 -9.08 -15.49
CA ALA A 149 -17.90 -8.65 -16.89
C ALA A 149 -16.52 -8.52 -17.57
N ALA A 150 -15.47 -8.14 -16.83
CA ALA A 150 -14.11 -8.08 -17.35
C ALA A 150 -13.51 -9.50 -17.54
N LEU A 151 -13.74 -10.41 -16.59
CA LEU A 151 -13.28 -11.79 -16.68
C LEU A 151 -13.92 -12.53 -17.86
N ARG A 152 -15.23 -12.36 -18.07
CA ARG A 152 -15.94 -12.96 -19.22
C ARG A 152 -15.42 -12.49 -20.57
N ARG A 153 -14.97 -11.23 -20.65
CA ARG A 153 -14.36 -10.67 -21.87
C ARG A 153 -12.95 -11.21 -22.12
N GLY A 154 -12.19 -11.54 -21.07
CA GLY A 154 -10.84 -12.09 -21.19
C GLY A 154 -10.78 -13.61 -21.42
N THR A 155 -11.85 -14.35 -21.11
CA THR A 155 -11.94 -15.82 -21.33
C THR A 155 -12.62 -16.20 -22.65
N ALA A 156 -13.03 -15.23 -23.47
CA ALA A 156 -13.51 -15.50 -24.81
C ALA A 156 -12.29 -15.86 -25.68
N THR A 157 -11.99 -17.16 -25.75
CA THR A 157 -11.14 -17.73 -26.80
C THR A 157 -11.69 -17.27 -28.15
N PRO A 158 -10.87 -16.71 -29.07
CA PRO A 158 -11.36 -16.37 -30.40
C PRO A 158 -11.89 -17.66 -31.07
N PRO A 159 -13.02 -17.59 -31.81
CA PRO A 159 -13.48 -18.72 -32.58
C PRO A 159 -12.48 -19.02 -33.71
N ASP A 160 -12.24 -20.32 -33.91
CA ASP A 160 -11.41 -20.88 -35.01
C ASP A 160 -11.87 -20.41 -36.39
#